data_AF-A0A143XMK7-F1
#
_entry.id   AF-A0A143XMK7-F1
#
_cell.length_a   1.000
_cell.length_b   1.000
_cell.length_c   1.000
_cell.angle_alpha   90.00
_cell.angle_beta   90.00
_cell.angle_gamma   90.00
#
_symmetry.space_group_name_H-M   'P 1'
#
loop_
_entity.id
_entity.type
_entity.pdbx_description
1 polymer ?
#
loop_
_entity_poly.entity_id
_entity_poly.type
_entity_poly.pdbx_seq_one_letter_code
_entity_poly.pdbx_strand_id
1 'polypeptide(L)'
;MKKRAKQTVAKGLVINSNKSPHKKQKYIEYDYEGLFNQSMEDWDEFFVEQLLKMGRTRCVYATKEIYAGNQLEIEIYPEFTRKQAETLYIRQVDKKQQQENQKKLNSRNSRKKFWRLCEHNFHNGDFWITLTYAKEPEGIEEAVGNMQKFIKNINGKRRRRGLPNAKYLYVTEEVSEDGEVVRVHHHLFMDSMMDLDTVMKTWKHGGRNECRRVEKDEDGISGAAAYTAKEKADTRRKKYKKRWNGSKNLEKPPEKKHHQTKEKDIRRMVRDRGYIEQYVKNTRLRSGKKRYDGYTYSHSSVYFNDFNARFYIRIRMRREGGDDYVPH
;
A
#
# COMPACT_ATOMS: atom_id res chain seq x y z
N MET A 1 48.89 -26.72 -46.19
CA MET A 1 48.97 -25.26 -45.97
C MET A 1 47.57 -24.68 -45.84
N LYS A 2 47.15 -24.33 -44.61
CA LYS A 2 45.84 -23.72 -44.34
C LYS A 2 45.92 -22.21 -44.62
N LYS A 3 45.11 -21.70 -45.56
CA LYS A 3 44.97 -20.25 -45.81
C LYS A 3 44.02 -19.64 -44.76
N ARG A 4 44.53 -18.65 -44.03
CA ARG A 4 43.77 -17.73 -43.17
C ARG A 4 42.96 -16.77 -44.06
N ALA A 5 41.68 -16.57 -43.74
CA ALA A 5 40.88 -15.46 -44.22
C ALA A 5 40.42 -14.61 -43.03
N LYS A 6 40.41 -13.30 -43.26
CA LYS A 6 40.42 -12.20 -42.29
C LYS A 6 39.08 -11.97 -41.58
N GLN A 7 39.25 -11.51 -40.34
CA GLN A 7 38.38 -10.75 -39.46
C GLN A 7 37.38 -9.79 -40.14
N THR A 8 36.12 -9.87 -39.74
CA THR A 8 35.18 -8.74 -39.69
C THR A 8 34.53 -8.72 -38.31
N VAL A 9 34.87 -7.70 -37.51
CA VAL A 9 34.38 -7.50 -36.15
C VAL A 9 33.05 -6.76 -36.21
N ALA A 10 31.94 -7.50 -36.15
CA ALA A 10 30.63 -6.91 -35.87
C ALA A 10 30.44 -6.85 -34.35
N LYS A 11 30.29 -5.62 -33.82
CA LYS A 11 29.97 -5.34 -32.41
C LYS A 11 28.65 -6.02 -32.03
N GLY A 12 28.76 -7.16 -31.34
CA GLY A 12 27.65 -7.87 -30.74
C GLY A 12 27.08 -7.12 -29.54
N LEU A 13 25.80 -6.77 -29.65
CA LEU A 13 24.92 -6.30 -28.60
C LEU A 13 24.98 -7.27 -27.40
N VAL A 14 25.49 -6.83 -26.24
CA VAL A 14 25.44 -7.62 -25.00
C VAL A 14 24.00 -7.62 -24.50
N ILE A 15 23.22 -8.61 -24.93
CA ILE A 15 21.92 -8.92 -24.36
C ILE A 15 22.18 -9.75 -23.10
N ASN A 16 22.15 -9.08 -21.95
CA ASN A 16 22.26 -9.72 -20.64
C ASN A 16 21.01 -10.60 -20.41
N SER A 17 21.13 -11.90 -20.71
CA SER A 17 20.06 -12.90 -20.61
C SER A 17 19.98 -13.51 -19.20
N ASN A 18 19.84 -12.70 -18.16
CA ASN A 18 19.36 -13.18 -16.86
C ASN A 18 17.82 -13.11 -16.80
N LYS A 19 17.16 -13.85 -17.69
CA LYS A 19 15.75 -14.25 -17.50
C LYS A 19 15.75 -15.62 -16.85
N SER A 20 15.70 -15.64 -15.52
CA SER A 20 15.34 -16.85 -14.77
C SER A 20 14.02 -17.41 -15.34
N PRO A 21 13.93 -18.72 -15.62
CA PRO A 21 12.74 -19.30 -16.22
C PRO A 21 11.54 -19.09 -15.28
N HIS A 22 10.45 -18.55 -15.83
CA HIS A 22 9.20 -18.33 -15.11
C HIS A 22 8.73 -19.65 -14.48
N LYS A 23 8.93 -19.82 -13.16
CA LYS A 23 8.19 -20.80 -12.36
C LYS A 23 6.70 -20.55 -12.62
N LYS A 24 6.00 -21.51 -13.22
CA LYS A 24 4.53 -21.47 -13.33
C LYS A 24 3.96 -21.23 -11.93
N GLN A 25 3.28 -20.10 -11.71
CA GLN A 25 2.63 -19.81 -10.43
C GLN A 25 1.65 -20.97 -10.11
N LYS A 26 1.89 -21.66 -8.98
CA LYS A 26 1.10 -22.82 -8.54
C LYS A 26 -0.31 -22.45 -8.07
N TYR A 27 -0.51 -21.19 -7.66
CA TYR A 27 -1.76 -20.64 -7.16
C TYR A 27 -2.24 -19.53 -8.09
N ILE A 28 -3.55 -19.34 -8.20
CA ILE A 28 -4.08 -18.17 -8.91
C ILE A 28 -3.77 -16.95 -8.06
N GLU A 29 -3.08 -15.97 -8.64
CA GLU A 29 -3.03 -14.63 -8.08
C GLU A 29 -4.40 -13.98 -8.32
N TYR A 30 -5.22 -13.90 -7.28
CA TYR A 30 -6.52 -13.25 -7.30
C TYR A 30 -6.60 -12.27 -6.14
N ASP A 31 -7.29 -11.15 -6.36
CA ASP A 31 -7.29 -10.04 -5.43
C ASP A 31 -8.29 -10.28 -4.30
N TYR A 32 -7.74 -10.95 -3.30
CA TYR A 32 -8.38 -11.42 -2.09
C TYR A 32 -8.87 -10.23 -1.22
N GLU A 33 -8.39 -9.01 -1.47
CA GLU A 33 -8.83 -7.81 -0.76
C GLU A 33 -10.16 -7.20 -1.28
N GLY A 34 -10.56 -7.51 -2.50
CA GLY A 34 -11.81 -7.00 -3.10
C GLY A 34 -13.07 -7.73 -2.67
N LEU A 35 -12.88 -8.69 -1.78
CA LEU A 35 -13.80 -9.75 -1.43
C LEU A 35 -14.31 -9.62 0.02
N PHE A 36 -13.89 -8.56 0.74
CA PHE A 36 -14.49 -8.20 2.02
C PHE A 36 -15.90 -7.68 1.78
N ASN A 37 -16.90 -8.53 1.98
CA ASN A 37 -18.27 -8.09 1.88
C ASN A 37 -18.76 -7.50 3.21
N GLN A 38 -18.29 -8.02 4.36
CA GLN A 38 -18.80 -7.64 5.67
C GLN A 38 -17.71 -7.69 6.75
N SER A 39 -17.67 -6.66 7.61
CA SER A 39 -16.94 -6.73 8.90
C SER A 39 -17.66 -7.72 9.81
N MET A 40 -16.92 -8.56 10.53
CA MET A 40 -17.49 -9.58 11.42
C MET A 40 -17.53 -9.14 12.88
N GLU A 41 -17.49 -7.84 13.13
CA GLU A 41 -17.73 -7.29 14.46
C GLU A 41 -19.22 -7.52 14.74
N ASP A 42 -19.53 -8.39 15.72
CA ASP A 42 -20.87 -8.70 16.26
C ASP A 42 -21.71 -9.82 15.59
N TRP A 43 -21.09 -10.84 15.00
CA TRP A 43 -21.84 -12.00 14.49
C TRP A 43 -22.15 -13.05 15.56
N ASP A 44 -23.39 -13.55 15.54
CA ASP A 44 -23.86 -14.62 16.42
C ASP A 44 -23.07 -15.94 16.24
N GLU A 45 -22.86 -16.66 17.34
CA GLU A 45 -22.04 -17.87 17.40
C GLU A 45 -22.55 -18.98 16.47
N PHE A 46 -23.87 -19.19 16.39
CA PHE A 46 -24.46 -20.18 15.50
C PHE A 46 -24.20 -19.84 14.03
N PHE A 47 -24.31 -18.55 13.68
CA PHE A 47 -24.01 -18.09 12.32
C PHE A 47 -22.53 -18.31 11.98
N VAL A 48 -21.61 -17.98 12.89
CA VAL A 48 -20.17 -18.24 12.74
C VAL A 48 -19.89 -19.74 12.52
N GLU A 49 -20.56 -20.63 13.26
CA GLU A 49 -20.44 -22.07 13.05
C GLU A 49 -20.89 -22.52 11.65
N GLN A 50 -22.01 -22.00 11.16
CA GLN A 50 -22.51 -22.33 9.82
C GLN A 50 -21.52 -21.90 8.74
N LEU A 51 -20.91 -20.72 8.88
CA LEU A 51 -19.90 -20.22 7.94
C LEU A 51 -18.63 -21.07 7.95
N LEU A 52 -18.17 -21.51 9.13
CA LEU A 52 -17.05 -22.44 9.26
C LEU A 52 -17.35 -23.80 8.61
N LYS A 53 -18.62 -24.24 8.63
CA LYS A 53 -19.08 -25.47 7.94
C LYS A 53 -19.13 -25.29 6.42
N MET A 54 -19.61 -24.15 5.91
CA MET A 54 -19.56 -23.79 4.49
C MET A 54 -18.12 -23.62 3.97
N GLY A 55 -17.20 -23.25 4.86
CA GLY A 55 -15.77 -23.08 4.63
C GLY A 55 -14.95 -24.34 4.27
N ARG A 56 -15.55 -25.53 4.25
CA ARG A 56 -14.86 -26.84 4.31
C ARG A 56 -14.10 -27.27 3.04
N THR A 57 -14.18 -26.55 1.93
CA THR A 57 -13.44 -26.90 0.70
C THR A 57 -11.93 -26.65 0.86
N ARG A 58 -11.10 -27.55 0.33
CA ARG A 58 -9.62 -27.47 0.43
C ARG A 58 -9.10 -26.15 -0.14
N CYS A 59 -8.51 -25.29 0.69
CA CYS A 59 -7.74 -24.11 0.31
C CYS A 59 -6.47 -24.02 1.17
N VAL A 60 -5.47 -23.24 0.73
CA VAL A 60 -4.25 -23.00 1.53
C VAL A 60 -4.23 -21.54 1.93
N TYR A 61 -4.03 -21.24 3.20
CA TYR A 61 -3.89 -19.84 3.64
C TYR A 61 -2.46 -19.33 3.42
N ALA A 62 -2.36 -18.20 2.74
CA ALA A 62 -1.14 -17.40 2.70
C ALA A 62 -1.17 -16.36 3.82
N THR A 63 0.01 -16.06 4.34
CA THR A 63 0.26 -14.96 5.28
C THR A 63 1.26 -14.05 4.60
N LYS A 64 0.81 -12.83 4.31
CA LYS A 64 1.61 -11.75 3.74
C LYS A 64 1.92 -10.74 4.84
N GLU A 65 3.19 -10.43 5.00
CA GLU A 65 3.72 -9.48 5.96
C GLU A 65 4.24 -8.27 5.19
N ILE A 66 3.85 -7.06 5.60
CA ILE A 66 4.30 -5.80 5.04
C ILE A 66 4.90 -4.95 6.15
N TYR A 67 6.19 -4.62 6.02
CA TYR A 67 6.95 -3.86 7.02
C TYR A 67 7.04 -2.40 6.56
N ALA A 68 6.10 -1.55 6.98
CA ALA A 68 6.03 -0.14 6.62
C ALA A 68 6.45 0.72 7.83
N GLY A 69 7.69 1.23 7.83
CA GLY A 69 8.22 2.02 8.94
C GLY A 69 8.14 1.26 10.26
N ASN A 70 7.46 1.85 11.25
CA ASN A 70 7.22 1.24 12.56
C ASN A 70 5.97 0.33 12.57
N GLN A 71 5.25 0.24 11.46
CA GLN A 71 4.03 -0.57 11.32
C GLN A 71 4.31 -1.87 10.58
N LEU A 72 3.79 -2.97 11.11
CA LEU A 72 3.75 -4.27 10.47
C LEU A 72 2.29 -4.64 10.20
N GLU A 73 1.93 -4.74 8.92
CA GLU A 73 0.65 -5.27 8.49
C GLU A 73 0.80 -6.76 8.14
N ILE A 74 0.00 -7.61 8.76
CA ILE A 74 -0.08 -9.04 8.44
C ILE A 74 -1.46 -9.32 7.84
N GLU A 75 -1.48 -9.84 6.62
CA GLU A 75 -2.68 -10.20 5.89
C GLU A 75 -2.70 -11.72 5.70
N ILE A 76 -3.70 -12.38 6.28
CA ILE A 76 -3.92 -13.81 6.14
C ILE A 76 -5.14 -14.02 5.24
N TYR A 77 -4.95 -14.72 4.14
CA TYR A 77 -5.97 -14.89 3.11
C TYR A 77 -5.88 -16.26 2.44
N PRO A 78 -7.00 -16.82 1.97
CA PRO A 78 -7.02 -18.10 1.27
C PRO A 78 -6.39 -17.96 -0.12
N GLU A 79 -5.68 -18.98 -0.57
CA GLU A 79 -5.21 -19.15 -1.94
C GLU A 79 -5.82 -20.42 -2.54
N PHE A 80 -6.24 -20.30 -3.79
CA PHE A 80 -6.85 -21.39 -4.55
C PHE A 80 -5.97 -21.76 -5.73
N THR A 81 -5.80 -23.06 -5.94
CA THR A 81 -5.33 -23.60 -7.23
C THR A 81 -6.47 -23.50 -8.25
N ARG A 82 -6.13 -23.56 -9.55
CA ARG A 82 -7.12 -23.54 -10.65
C ARG A 82 -8.19 -24.63 -10.47
N LYS A 83 -7.76 -25.85 -10.17
CA LYS A 83 -8.66 -26.99 -9.91
C LYS A 83 -9.59 -26.76 -8.71
N GLN A 84 -9.12 -26.10 -7.66
CA GLN A 84 -9.95 -25.75 -6.48
C GLN A 84 -10.99 -24.68 -6.82
N ALA A 85 -10.62 -23.66 -7.59
CA ALA A 85 -11.54 -22.61 -8.03
C ALA A 85 -12.65 -23.18 -8.93
N GLU A 86 -12.31 -24.13 -9.82
CA GLU A 86 -13.27 -24.85 -10.68
C GLU A 86 -14.22 -25.73 -9.86
N THR A 87 -13.71 -26.49 -8.88
CA THR A 87 -14.49 -27.37 -8.00
C THR A 87 -15.47 -26.59 -7.11
N LEU A 88 -15.15 -25.34 -6.78
CA LEU A 88 -15.97 -24.47 -5.94
C LEU A 88 -17.21 -23.92 -6.66
N TYR A 89 -17.43 -24.24 -7.95
CA TYR A 89 -18.52 -23.71 -8.77
C TYR A 89 -18.72 -22.20 -8.56
N ILE A 90 -17.61 -21.48 -8.45
CA ILE A 90 -17.61 -20.04 -8.26
C ILE A 90 -18.32 -19.46 -9.48
N ARG A 91 -19.57 -19.02 -9.29
CA ARG A 91 -20.41 -18.50 -10.37
C ARG A 91 -19.66 -17.34 -11.05
N GLN A 92 -19.69 -17.31 -12.38
CA GLN A 92 -19.19 -16.14 -13.10
C GLN A 92 -20.03 -14.94 -12.65
N VAL A 93 -19.38 -14.02 -11.94
CA VAL A 93 -19.94 -12.70 -11.65
C VAL A 93 -20.17 -12.02 -13.00
N ASP A 94 -21.31 -11.34 -13.14
CA ASP A 94 -21.56 -10.49 -14.32
C ASP A 94 -20.32 -9.63 -14.58
N LYS A 95 -19.86 -9.59 -15.83
CA LYS A 95 -18.69 -8.81 -16.25
C LYS A 95 -18.77 -7.34 -15.78
N LYS A 96 -19.98 -6.76 -15.72
CA LYS A 96 -20.19 -5.39 -15.23
C LYS A 96 -19.93 -5.29 -13.72
N GLN A 97 -20.52 -6.19 -12.93
CA GLN A 97 -20.30 -6.25 -11.49
C GLN A 97 -18.82 -6.55 -11.16
N GLN A 98 -18.18 -7.43 -11.94
CA GLN A 98 -16.75 -7.73 -11.81
C GLN A 98 -15.89 -6.48 -12.05
N GLN A 99 -16.19 -5.69 -13.08
CA GLN A 99 -15.46 -4.46 -13.39
C GLN A 99 -15.64 -3.40 -12.29
N GLU A 100 -16.85 -3.25 -11.74
CA GLU A 100 -17.11 -2.33 -10.63
C GLU A 100 -16.38 -2.75 -9.36
N ASN A 101 -16.41 -4.04 -9.03
CA ASN A 101 -15.66 -4.60 -7.90
C ASN A 101 -14.16 -4.38 -8.09
N GLN A 102 -13.62 -4.63 -9.28
CA GLN A 102 -12.21 -4.40 -9.59
C GLN A 102 -11.82 -2.91 -9.48
N LYS A 103 -12.70 -1.98 -9.85
CA LYS A 103 -12.46 -0.53 -9.69
C LYS A 103 -12.41 -0.14 -8.21
N LYS A 104 -13.38 -0.56 -7.41
CA LYS A 104 -13.41 -0.33 -5.96
C LYS A 104 -12.15 -0.91 -5.29
N LEU A 105 -11.74 -2.06 -5.76
CA LEU A 105 -10.56 -2.77 -5.28
C LEU A 105 -9.25 -2.05 -5.63
N ASN A 106 -9.05 -1.70 -6.89
CA ASN A 106 -7.89 -0.91 -7.31
C ASN A 106 -7.81 0.42 -6.56
N SER A 107 -8.97 1.02 -6.25
CA SER A 107 -9.06 2.21 -5.43
C SER A 107 -8.51 1.99 -4.02
N ARG A 108 -9.01 0.97 -3.30
CA ARG A 108 -8.57 0.58 -1.95
C ARG A 108 -7.08 0.23 -1.92
N ASN A 109 -6.60 -0.57 -2.86
CA ASN A 109 -5.18 -0.96 -2.94
C ASN A 109 -4.26 0.23 -3.18
N SER A 110 -4.70 1.22 -3.97
CA SER A 110 -3.92 2.42 -4.23
C SER A 110 -3.80 3.33 -3.00
N ARG A 111 -4.84 3.39 -2.15
CA ARG A 111 -4.83 4.08 -0.85
C ARG A 111 -3.89 3.43 0.15
N LYS A 112 -4.01 2.11 0.32
CA LYS A 112 -3.08 1.33 1.13
C LYS A 112 -1.64 1.52 0.71
N LYS A 113 -1.38 1.45 -0.60
CA LYS A 113 -0.04 1.66 -1.14
C LYS A 113 0.50 3.05 -0.84
N PHE A 114 -0.33 4.09 -0.94
CA PHE A 114 0.05 5.45 -0.55
C PHE A 114 0.44 5.50 0.93
N TRP A 115 -0.44 5.04 1.81
CA TRP A 115 -0.19 5.04 3.25
C TRP A 115 1.09 4.25 3.61
N ARG A 116 1.26 3.03 3.09
CA ARG A 116 2.45 2.21 3.32
C ARG A 116 3.73 2.90 2.84
N LEU A 117 3.69 3.61 1.71
CA LEU A 117 4.84 4.37 1.23
C LEU A 117 5.12 5.58 2.11
N CYS A 118 4.08 6.30 2.56
CA CYS A 118 4.25 7.43 3.48
C CYS A 118 4.89 6.95 4.78
N GLU A 119 4.30 5.93 5.40
CA GLU A 119 4.74 5.37 6.68
C GLU A 119 6.19 4.87 6.62
N HIS A 120 6.60 4.28 5.49
CA HIS A 120 7.95 3.74 5.31
C HIS A 120 9.02 4.79 4.94
N ASN A 121 8.64 5.92 4.34
CA ASN A 121 9.62 6.88 3.81
C ASN A 121 9.69 8.21 4.57
N PHE A 122 8.67 8.55 5.36
CA PHE A 122 8.64 9.81 6.11
C PHE A 122 8.58 9.54 7.61
N HIS A 123 9.28 10.37 8.36
CA HIS A 123 9.54 10.22 9.79
C HIS A 123 9.13 11.48 10.56
N ASN A 124 9.15 11.41 11.89
CA ASN A 124 8.88 12.60 12.70
C ASN A 124 9.82 13.73 12.32
N GLY A 125 9.29 14.94 12.16
CA GLY A 125 10.07 16.09 11.71
C GLY A 125 10.19 16.22 10.19
N ASP A 126 9.77 15.25 9.38
CA ASP A 126 9.60 15.49 7.93
C ASP A 126 8.44 16.45 7.66
N PHE A 127 8.30 16.90 6.41
CA PHE A 127 7.30 17.89 6.06
C PHE A 127 5.98 17.27 5.68
N TRP A 128 4.92 17.88 6.18
CA TRP A 128 3.57 17.71 5.67
C TRP A 128 2.97 19.07 5.37
N ILE A 129 2.79 19.35 4.08
CA ILE A 129 2.45 20.66 3.56
C ILE A 129 1.13 20.58 2.79
N THR A 130 0.22 21.52 3.06
CA THR A 130 -0.94 21.80 2.22
C THR A 130 -0.63 23.05 1.38
N LEU A 131 -0.40 22.86 0.08
CA LEU A 131 -0.16 23.93 -0.87
C LEU A 131 -1.49 24.37 -1.50
N THR A 132 -1.78 25.66 -1.40
CA THR A 132 -2.99 26.28 -1.94
C THR A 132 -2.64 27.27 -3.03
N TYR A 133 -3.66 27.69 -3.78
CA TYR A 133 -3.54 28.66 -4.85
C TYR A 133 -4.11 30.02 -4.44
N ALA A 134 -3.33 31.09 -4.61
CA ALA A 134 -3.87 32.47 -4.52
C ALA A 134 -4.85 32.73 -5.67
N LYS A 135 -4.44 32.40 -6.90
CA LYS A 135 -5.27 32.38 -8.10
C LYS A 135 -5.49 30.93 -8.52
N GLU A 136 -6.74 30.49 -8.60
CA GLU A 136 -7.09 29.13 -9.01
C GLU A 136 -6.47 28.79 -10.37
N PRO A 137 -5.93 27.58 -10.53
CA PRO A 137 -5.51 27.09 -11.84
C PRO A 137 -6.74 26.85 -12.73
N GLU A 138 -6.56 26.94 -14.04
CA GLU A 138 -7.62 26.69 -15.04
C GLU A 138 -8.11 25.22 -15.00
N GLY A 139 -7.31 24.32 -14.43
CA GLY A 139 -7.74 22.96 -14.09
C GLY A 139 -6.62 22.10 -13.51
N ILE A 140 -6.94 20.82 -13.26
CA ILE A 140 -6.00 19.84 -12.67
C ILE A 140 -4.68 19.75 -13.43
N GLU A 141 -4.69 19.87 -14.75
CA GLU A 141 -3.48 19.68 -15.56
C GLU A 141 -2.47 20.80 -15.32
N GLU A 142 -2.95 22.04 -15.23
CA GLU A 142 -2.13 23.17 -14.82
C GLU A 142 -1.64 22.99 -13.37
N ALA A 143 -2.53 22.56 -12.46
CA ALA A 143 -2.17 22.33 -11.06
C ALA A 143 -1.04 21.29 -10.91
N VAL A 144 -1.14 20.17 -11.63
CA VAL A 144 -0.10 19.13 -11.69
C VAL A 144 1.19 19.68 -12.32
N GLY A 145 1.09 20.48 -13.39
CA GLY A 145 2.25 21.13 -14.00
C GLY A 145 2.97 22.08 -13.03
N ASN A 146 2.23 22.84 -12.22
CA ASN A 146 2.75 23.72 -11.19
C ASN A 146 3.48 22.92 -10.10
N MET A 147 2.92 21.79 -9.65
CA MET A 147 3.61 20.89 -8.71
C MET A 147 4.89 20.29 -9.28
N GLN A 148 4.89 19.88 -10.55
CA GLN A 148 6.09 19.35 -11.20
C GLN A 148 7.21 20.40 -11.26
N LYS A 149 6.88 21.66 -11.59
CA LYS A 149 7.83 22.78 -11.57
C LYS A 149 8.35 23.04 -10.15
N PHE A 150 7.47 23.02 -9.15
CA PHE A 150 7.83 23.20 -7.74
C PHE A 150 8.88 22.17 -7.29
N ILE A 151 8.60 20.87 -7.49
CA ILE A 151 9.53 19.78 -7.17
C ILE A 151 10.84 19.89 -7.96
N LYS A 152 10.77 20.20 -9.26
CA LYS A 152 11.96 20.38 -10.11
C LYS A 152 12.86 21.49 -9.57
N ASN A 153 12.27 22.59 -9.11
CA ASN A 153 13.01 23.72 -8.55
C ASN A 153 13.64 23.37 -7.19
N ILE A 154 12.93 22.65 -6.32
CA ILE A 154 13.48 22.13 -5.05
C ILE A 154 14.69 21.23 -5.33
N ASN A 155 14.56 20.26 -6.24
CA ASN A 155 15.66 19.37 -6.61
C ASN A 155 16.82 20.11 -7.28
N GLY A 156 16.54 21.17 -8.03
CA GLY A 156 17.58 22.08 -8.53
C GLY A 156 18.34 22.77 -7.41
N LYS A 157 17.64 23.27 -6.38
CA LYS A 157 18.25 23.86 -5.18
C LYS A 157 19.02 22.83 -4.35
N ARG A 158 18.51 21.60 -4.20
CA ARG A 158 19.18 20.49 -3.49
C ARG A 158 20.50 20.12 -4.17
N ARG A 159 20.48 19.95 -5.49
CA ARG A 159 21.68 19.63 -6.27
C ARG A 159 22.80 20.65 -6.13
N ARG A 160 22.47 21.96 -6.10
CA ARG A 160 23.49 23.02 -5.87
C ARG A 160 24.13 22.95 -4.47
N ARG A 161 23.48 22.30 -3.52
CA ARG A 161 23.95 22.11 -2.14
C ARG A 161 24.52 20.70 -1.89
N GLY A 162 24.71 19.89 -2.93
CA GLY A 162 25.19 18.51 -2.81
C GLY A 162 24.17 17.54 -2.20
N LEU A 163 22.90 17.93 -2.06
CA LEU A 163 21.84 17.08 -1.50
C LEU A 163 21.22 16.18 -2.58
N PRO A 164 20.79 14.96 -2.24
CA PRO A 164 20.06 14.09 -3.16
C PRO A 164 18.69 14.67 -3.52
N ASN A 165 18.05 14.13 -4.55
CA ASN A 165 16.68 14.52 -4.90
C ASN A 165 15.71 14.22 -3.75
N ALA A 166 14.74 15.11 -3.53
CA ALA A 166 13.73 14.96 -2.52
C ALA A 166 12.93 13.67 -2.68
N LYS A 167 12.81 12.92 -1.59
CA LYS A 167 11.75 11.95 -1.38
C LYS A 167 10.47 12.73 -1.13
N TYR A 168 9.45 12.45 -1.93
CA TYR A 168 8.14 13.07 -1.74
C TYR A 168 6.99 12.17 -2.20
N LEU A 169 5.82 12.42 -1.63
CA LEU A 169 4.52 11.92 -2.08
C LEU A 169 3.51 13.07 -2.03
N TYR A 170 2.68 13.23 -3.06
CA TYR A 170 1.60 14.21 -3.01
C TYR A 170 0.31 13.75 -3.66
N VAL A 171 -0.79 14.33 -3.17
CA VAL A 171 -2.14 14.23 -3.72
C VAL A 171 -2.57 15.62 -4.18
N THR A 172 -3.25 15.69 -5.31
CA THR A 172 -3.95 16.90 -5.76
C THR A 172 -5.44 16.69 -5.54
N GLU A 173 -6.08 17.59 -4.80
CA GLU A 173 -7.49 17.54 -4.47
C GLU A 173 -8.26 18.69 -5.12
N GLU A 174 -9.47 18.38 -5.59
CA GLU A 174 -10.46 19.34 -6.13
C GLU A 174 -11.88 19.00 -5.63
N VAL A 175 -12.01 17.98 -4.75
CA VAL A 175 -13.28 17.50 -4.23
C VAL A 175 -13.16 17.26 -2.73
N SER A 176 -14.16 17.71 -1.95
CA SER A 176 -14.28 17.43 -0.52
C SER A 176 -14.58 15.95 -0.25
N GLU A 177 -14.58 15.57 1.03
CA GLU A 177 -15.03 14.24 1.46
C GLU A 177 -16.49 13.98 1.09
N ASP A 178 -17.32 15.03 1.14
CA ASP A 178 -18.74 14.99 0.81
C ASP A 178 -19.04 15.00 -0.69
N GLY A 179 -18.01 15.12 -1.53
CA GLY A 179 -18.16 15.12 -2.97
C GLY A 179 -18.41 16.51 -3.56
N GLU A 180 -18.26 17.57 -2.78
CA GLU A 180 -18.40 18.95 -3.25
C GLU A 180 -17.13 19.42 -3.95
N VAL A 181 -17.26 20.26 -4.98
CA VAL A 181 -16.07 20.86 -5.62
C VAL A 181 -15.44 21.81 -4.63
N VAL A 182 -14.16 21.63 -4.34
CA VAL A 182 -13.38 22.53 -3.49
C VAL A 182 -12.25 23.15 -4.30
N ARG A 183 -11.72 24.26 -3.79
CA ARG A 183 -10.52 24.93 -4.33
C ARG A 183 -9.38 23.94 -4.48
N VAL A 184 -8.65 24.04 -5.59
CA VAL A 184 -7.56 23.09 -5.86
C VAL A 184 -6.46 23.27 -4.82
N HIS A 185 -6.01 22.17 -4.23
CA HIS A 185 -4.90 22.18 -3.29
C HIS A 185 -4.10 20.87 -3.37
N HIS A 186 -2.88 20.90 -2.85
CA HIS A 186 -1.99 19.75 -2.81
C HIS A 186 -1.61 19.40 -1.38
N HIS A 187 -1.74 18.13 -1.01
CA HIS A 187 -1.12 17.61 0.19
C HIS A 187 0.19 16.94 -0.18
N LEU A 188 1.28 17.38 0.41
CA LEU A 188 2.65 16.97 0.12
C LEU A 188 3.33 16.46 1.38
N PHE A 189 3.81 15.22 1.33
CA PHE A 189 4.80 14.67 2.24
C PHE A 189 6.18 14.78 1.61
N MET A 190 7.18 15.27 2.33
CA MET A 190 8.54 15.46 1.82
C MET A 190 9.57 15.30 2.94
N ASP A 191 10.72 14.71 2.61
CA ASP A 191 11.83 14.64 3.56
C ASP A 191 12.37 16.03 3.96
N SER A 192 12.91 16.12 5.16
CA SER A 192 13.36 17.36 5.79
C SER A 192 14.83 17.74 5.53
N MET A 193 15.54 17.13 4.56
CA MET A 193 16.95 17.44 4.25
C MET A 193 17.19 18.89 3.76
N MET A 194 16.14 19.63 3.47
CA MET A 194 16.19 21.05 3.12
C MET A 194 15.24 21.81 4.02
N ASP A 195 15.63 22.98 4.52
CA ASP A 195 14.81 23.77 5.42
C ASP A 195 13.45 24.17 4.80
N LEU A 196 12.43 24.22 5.67
CA LEU A 196 11.05 24.46 5.25
C LEU A 196 10.88 25.81 4.55
N ASP A 197 11.56 26.85 5.03
CA ASP A 197 11.48 28.19 4.45
C ASP A 197 11.99 28.20 2.99
N THR A 198 13.13 27.58 2.72
CA THR A 198 13.66 27.41 1.36
C THR A 198 12.70 26.61 0.47
N VAL A 199 12.08 25.55 1.01
CA VAL A 199 11.07 24.76 0.30
C VAL A 199 9.88 25.66 -0.05
N MET A 200 9.29 26.34 0.93
CA MET A 200 8.09 27.16 0.77
C MET A 200 8.30 28.38 -0.12
N LYS A 201 9.45 29.06 -0.04
CA LYS A 201 9.84 30.13 -0.98
C LYS A 201 9.93 29.67 -2.44
N THR A 202 9.95 28.35 -2.69
CA THR A 202 9.93 27.80 -4.06
C THR A 202 8.51 27.74 -4.63
N TRP A 203 7.48 27.77 -3.79
CA TRP A 203 6.09 27.74 -4.21
C TRP A 203 5.62 29.13 -4.63
N LYS A 204 5.46 29.35 -5.93
CA LYS A 204 5.15 30.67 -6.51
C LYS A 204 3.66 30.96 -6.71
N HIS A 205 2.81 30.00 -6.39
CA HIS A 205 1.36 30.11 -6.60
C HIS A 205 0.59 30.24 -5.28
N GLY A 206 1.30 30.37 -4.16
CA GLY A 206 0.77 30.25 -2.81
C GLY A 206 -0.32 31.25 -2.46
N GLY A 207 -1.40 30.74 -1.89
CA GLY A 207 -2.38 31.51 -1.12
C GLY A 207 -2.12 31.34 0.39
N ARG A 208 -3.06 30.71 1.09
CA ARG A 208 -2.98 30.37 2.52
C ARG A 208 -2.45 28.95 2.69
N ASN A 209 -1.14 28.76 2.52
CA ASN A 209 -0.52 27.44 2.67
C ASN A 209 -0.41 27.07 4.15
N GLU A 210 -0.56 25.78 4.44
CA GLU A 210 -0.35 25.22 5.78
C GLU A 210 0.86 24.31 5.74
N CYS A 211 1.71 24.42 6.75
CA CYS A 211 2.90 23.58 6.88
C CYS A 211 2.95 23.05 8.30
N ARG A 212 3.12 21.75 8.44
CA ARG A 212 3.40 21.09 9.71
C ARG A 212 4.52 20.08 9.56
N ARG A 213 5.02 19.63 10.69
CA ARG A 213 5.91 18.48 10.75
C ARG A 213 5.08 17.21 10.80
N VAL A 214 5.59 16.14 10.20
CA VAL A 214 5.07 14.80 10.40
C VAL A 214 5.27 14.45 11.87
N GLU A 215 4.22 13.96 12.49
CA GLU A 215 4.19 13.40 13.83
C GLU A 215 3.43 12.10 13.74
N LYS A 216 4.08 11.01 14.11
CA LYS A 216 3.50 9.66 14.12
C LYS A 216 2.96 9.37 15.51
N ASP A 217 1.76 8.80 15.53
CA ASP A 217 1.17 8.24 16.72
C ASP A 217 1.22 6.70 16.67
N GLU A 218 0.43 6.04 17.53
CA GLU A 218 0.37 4.60 17.60
C GLU A 218 -0.16 3.94 16.30
N ASP A 219 -0.94 4.68 15.51
CA ASP A 219 -1.50 4.28 14.22
C ASP A 219 -0.64 4.71 13.02
N GLY A 220 0.50 5.37 13.28
CA GLY A 220 1.46 5.84 12.28
C GLY A 220 1.23 7.30 11.89
N ILE A 221 1.44 7.65 10.61
CA ILE A 221 1.14 9.00 10.11
C ILE A 221 -0.39 9.17 9.98
N SER A 222 -1.04 9.45 11.12
CA SER A 222 -2.46 9.73 11.19
C SER A 222 -2.86 10.89 10.29
N GLY A 223 -3.92 10.68 9.50
CA GLY A 223 -4.41 11.62 8.49
C GLY A 223 -3.84 11.40 7.08
N ALA A 224 -2.65 10.83 6.87
CA ALA A 224 -2.15 10.55 5.50
C ALA A 224 -3.11 9.65 4.69
N ALA A 225 -3.80 8.73 5.37
CA ALA A 225 -4.84 7.90 4.78
C ALA A 225 -6.07 8.71 4.32
N ALA A 226 -6.47 9.75 5.06
CA ALA A 226 -7.67 10.56 4.79
C ALA A 226 -7.63 11.21 3.39
N TYR A 227 -6.47 11.74 2.99
CA TYR A 227 -6.29 12.42 1.69
C TYR A 227 -6.34 11.50 0.47
N THR A 228 -6.25 10.18 0.68
CA THR A 228 -6.50 9.23 -0.40
C THR A 228 -7.84 8.51 -0.27
N ALA A 229 -8.45 8.52 0.93
CA ALA A 229 -9.62 7.73 1.31
C ALA A 229 -10.94 8.15 0.66
N LYS A 230 -11.03 9.35 0.07
CA LYS A 230 -12.29 9.91 -0.44
C LYS A 230 -12.86 9.08 -1.60
N GLU A 231 -13.86 8.23 -1.33
CA GLU A 231 -14.53 7.41 -2.36
C GLU A 231 -15.30 8.28 -3.36
N LYS A 232 -15.93 9.37 -2.89
CA LYS A 232 -16.62 10.34 -3.75
C LYS A 232 -15.67 11.08 -4.70
N ALA A 233 -14.40 11.27 -4.34
CA ALA A 233 -13.40 11.82 -5.27
C ALA A 233 -13.09 10.87 -6.44
N ASP A 234 -13.45 9.58 -6.33
CA ASP A 234 -13.19 8.60 -7.39
C ASP A 234 -14.21 8.63 -8.50
N THR A 235 -15.45 9.01 -8.18
CA THR A 235 -16.55 9.05 -9.15
C THR A 235 -16.36 10.18 -10.16
N ARG A 236 -15.70 11.27 -9.76
CA ARG A 236 -15.39 12.44 -10.61
C ARG A 236 -14.05 12.35 -11.34
N ARG A 237 -13.15 11.45 -10.90
CA ARG A 237 -11.81 11.36 -11.50
C ARG A 237 -11.88 10.75 -12.91
N LYS A 238 -11.27 11.45 -13.88
CA LYS A 238 -11.10 10.91 -15.25
C LYS A 238 -10.39 9.56 -15.21
N LYS A 239 -10.88 8.61 -16.02
CA LYS A 239 -10.31 7.26 -16.18
C LYS A 239 -8.80 7.37 -16.43
N TYR A 240 -8.02 6.54 -15.73
CA TYR A 240 -6.55 6.42 -15.84
C TYR A 240 -5.68 7.53 -15.20
N LYS A 241 -6.25 8.57 -14.58
CA LYS A 241 -5.44 9.53 -13.80
C LYS A 241 -5.00 8.91 -12.46
N LYS A 242 -3.71 9.06 -12.11
CA LYS A 242 -3.15 8.58 -10.84
C LYS A 242 -3.72 9.39 -9.66
N ARG A 243 -3.93 8.72 -8.53
CA ARG A 243 -4.42 9.34 -7.27
C ARG A 243 -3.40 10.25 -6.62
N TRP A 244 -2.16 9.81 -6.66
CA TRP A 244 -1.03 10.43 -6.01
C TRP A 244 0.18 10.29 -6.92
N ASN A 245 1.16 11.15 -6.71
CA ASN A 245 2.43 11.14 -7.40
C ASN A 245 3.55 11.08 -6.36
N GLY A 246 4.67 10.48 -6.71
CA GLY A 246 5.80 10.35 -5.81
C GLY A 246 7.12 10.36 -6.53
N SER A 247 8.17 10.65 -5.77
CA SER A 247 9.55 10.58 -6.23
C SER A 247 9.96 9.16 -6.64
N LYS A 248 10.98 9.03 -7.50
CA LYS A 248 11.48 7.72 -7.97
C LYS A 248 12.34 7.00 -6.93
N ASN A 249 12.87 7.73 -5.95
CA ASN A 249 13.73 7.24 -4.86
C ASN A 249 12.94 6.90 -3.58
N LEU A 250 11.62 6.74 -3.66
CA LEU A 250 10.85 6.12 -2.57
C LEU A 250 11.22 4.65 -2.44
N GLU A 251 11.49 4.23 -1.22
CA GLU A 251 11.72 2.84 -0.87
C GLU A 251 10.38 2.12 -0.73
N LYS A 252 10.34 0.89 -1.25
CA LYS A 252 9.15 0.04 -1.12
C LYS A 252 9.23 -0.68 0.22
N PRO A 253 8.15 -0.65 1.02
CA PRO A 253 8.05 -1.48 2.22
C PRO A 253 8.41 -2.94 1.91
N PRO A 254 9.30 -3.56 2.70
CA PRO A 254 9.60 -4.98 2.55
C PRO A 254 8.33 -5.83 2.68
N GLU A 255 8.17 -6.80 1.78
CA GLU A 255 7.07 -7.75 1.80
C GLU A 255 7.60 -9.18 1.95
N LYS A 256 6.99 -9.98 2.81
CA LYS A 256 7.25 -11.42 2.93
C LYS A 256 5.95 -12.20 2.79
N LYS A 257 6.02 -13.40 2.23
CA LYS A 257 4.85 -14.27 2.08
C LYS A 257 5.22 -15.71 2.45
N HIS A 258 4.36 -16.36 3.22
CA HIS A 258 4.52 -17.76 3.62
C HIS A 258 3.16 -18.43 3.85
N HIS A 259 3.16 -19.74 4.08
CA HIS A 259 1.94 -20.56 4.28
C HIS A 259 1.98 -21.34 5.60
N GLN A 260 2.53 -20.70 6.64
CA GLN A 260 2.68 -21.31 7.98
C GLN A 260 1.32 -21.43 8.68
N THR A 261 0.50 -20.39 8.60
CA THR A 261 -0.83 -20.34 9.19
C THR A 261 -1.72 -21.41 8.57
N LYS A 262 -2.28 -22.29 9.40
CA LYS A 262 -3.11 -23.41 8.96
C LYS A 262 -4.58 -23.09 9.14
N GLU A 263 -5.43 -23.83 8.43
CA GLU A 263 -6.87 -23.66 8.52
C GLU A 263 -7.39 -23.81 9.96
N LYS A 264 -6.80 -24.72 10.77
CA LYS A 264 -7.13 -24.83 12.20
C LYS A 264 -6.89 -23.54 12.98
N ASP A 265 -5.86 -22.78 12.63
CA ASP A 265 -5.54 -21.51 13.27
C ASP A 265 -6.56 -20.46 12.86
N ILE A 266 -6.93 -20.40 11.58
CA ILE A 266 -7.99 -19.52 11.08
C ILE A 266 -9.32 -19.77 11.81
N ARG A 267 -9.72 -21.04 11.94
CA ARG A 267 -10.96 -21.38 12.65
C ARG A 267 -10.94 -20.93 14.10
N ARG A 268 -9.79 -21.04 14.76
CA ARG A 268 -9.62 -20.56 16.15
C ARG A 268 -9.63 -19.04 16.23
N MET A 269 -8.98 -18.33 15.31
CA MET A 269 -9.00 -16.86 15.22
C MET A 269 -10.40 -16.29 14.95
N VAL A 270 -11.23 -17.05 14.21
CA VAL A 270 -12.62 -16.67 13.93
C VAL A 270 -13.49 -16.81 15.18
N ARG A 271 -13.31 -17.91 15.95
CA ARG A 271 -14.08 -18.19 17.17
C ARG A 271 -13.64 -17.36 18.38
N ASP A 272 -12.35 -17.10 18.48
CA ASP A 272 -11.72 -16.40 19.60
C ASP A 272 -10.79 -15.33 19.04
N ARG A 273 -11.22 -14.06 19.15
CA ARG A 273 -10.41 -12.91 18.71
C ARG A 273 -9.14 -12.75 19.54
N GLY A 274 -9.17 -13.11 20.83
CA GLY A 274 -7.99 -13.09 21.71
C GLY A 274 -6.92 -14.08 21.27
N TYR A 275 -7.30 -15.16 20.58
CA TYR A 275 -6.33 -16.08 19.97
C TYR A 275 -5.49 -15.42 18.87
N ILE A 276 -5.98 -14.38 18.19
CA ILE A 276 -5.20 -13.71 17.13
C ILE A 276 -3.92 -13.11 17.69
N GLU A 277 -4.03 -12.37 18.80
CA GLU A 277 -2.90 -11.80 19.52
C GLU A 277 -1.95 -12.90 20.04
N GLN A 278 -2.51 -13.93 20.68
CA GLN A 278 -1.72 -15.07 21.17
C GLN A 278 -0.97 -15.77 20.04
N TYR A 279 -1.60 -15.92 18.88
CA TYR A 279 -1.02 -16.55 17.70
C TYR A 279 0.19 -15.77 17.22
N VAL A 280 0.08 -14.46 17.02
CA VAL A 280 1.23 -13.66 16.54
C VAL A 280 2.35 -13.59 17.59
N LYS A 281 2.02 -13.44 18.87
CA LYS A 281 3.02 -13.42 19.96
C LYS A 281 3.81 -14.73 20.07
N ASN A 282 3.20 -15.86 19.74
CA ASN A 282 3.79 -17.19 19.88
C ASN A 282 4.26 -17.82 18.56
N THR A 283 3.98 -17.20 17.42
CA THR A 283 4.42 -17.72 16.12
C THR A 283 5.94 -17.71 16.05
N ARG A 284 6.52 -18.85 15.67
CA ARG A 284 7.97 -19.03 15.57
C ARG A 284 8.43 -19.29 14.15
N LEU A 285 9.65 -18.84 13.87
CA LEU A 285 10.42 -19.23 12.70
C LEU A 285 10.86 -20.70 12.80
N ARG A 286 11.32 -21.29 11.68
CA ARG A 286 11.92 -22.64 11.67
C ARG A 286 13.13 -22.75 12.62
N SER A 287 13.82 -21.64 12.86
CA SER A 287 14.93 -21.53 13.82
C SER A 287 14.50 -21.53 15.29
N GLY A 288 13.20 -21.56 15.59
CA GLY A 288 12.68 -21.51 16.96
C GLY A 288 12.54 -20.10 17.55
N LYS A 289 13.10 -19.06 16.92
CA LYS A 289 12.91 -17.66 17.35
C LYS A 289 11.47 -17.19 17.14
N LYS A 290 10.98 -16.29 18.00
CA LYS A 290 9.72 -15.58 17.77
C LYS A 290 9.79 -14.86 16.43
N ARG A 291 8.74 -14.99 15.64
CA ARG A 291 8.68 -14.44 14.27
C ARG A 291 8.57 -12.92 14.28
N TYR A 292 7.76 -12.38 15.18
CA TYR A 292 7.48 -10.97 15.33
C TYR A 292 8.12 -10.42 16.61
N ASP A 293 9.36 -10.85 16.88
CA ASP A 293 10.15 -10.35 18.00
C ASP A 293 10.42 -8.85 17.81
N GLY A 294 10.28 -8.06 18.87
CA GLY A 294 10.36 -6.59 18.82
C GLY A 294 9.14 -5.90 18.20
N TYR A 295 7.98 -6.58 18.14
CA TYR A 295 6.70 -5.98 17.74
C TYR A 295 5.61 -6.26 18.78
N THR A 296 4.83 -5.24 19.09
CA THR A 296 3.61 -5.33 19.90
C THR A 296 2.37 -5.45 19.01
N TYR A 297 1.40 -6.24 19.45
CA TYR A 297 0.10 -6.29 18.80
C TYR A 297 -0.66 -4.97 19.00
N SER A 298 -1.33 -4.48 17.96
CA SER A 298 -2.16 -3.26 18.04
C SER A 298 -3.63 -3.61 17.89
N HIS A 299 -4.05 -4.13 16.73
CA HIS A 299 -5.44 -4.51 16.46
C HIS A 299 -5.51 -5.58 15.37
N SER A 300 -6.65 -6.25 15.27
CA SER A 300 -6.95 -7.14 14.17
C SER A 300 -8.42 -7.10 13.77
N SER A 301 -8.67 -7.22 12.47
CA SER A 301 -10.00 -7.38 11.91
C SER A 301 -10.09 -8.71 11.17
N VAL A 302 -11.23 -9.36 11.30
CA VAL A 302 -11.56 -10.56 10.53
C VAL A 302 -12.76 -10.26 9.65
N TYR A 303 -12.66 -10.72 8.42
CA TYR A 303 -13.65 -10.52 7.40
C TYR A 303 -14.06 -11.87 6.83
N PHE A 304 -15.31 -11.96 6.41
CA PHE A 304 -15.80 -13.07 5.64
C PHE A 304 -16.12 -12.62 4.21
N ASN A 305 -15.78 -13.47 3.26
CA ASN A 305 -16.13 -13.27 1.86
C ASN A 305 -17.24 -14.23 1.47
N ASP A 306 -18.43 -13.69 1.21
CA ASP A 306 -19.60 -14.47 0.80
C ASP A 306 -19.39 -15.17 -0.55
N PHE A 307 -18.53 -14.63 -1.42
CA PHE A 307 -18.31 -15.17 -2.75
C PHE A 307 -17.53 -16.49 -2.75
N ASN A 308 -16.48 -16.60 -1.93
CA ASN A 308 -15.70 -17.83 -1.83
C ASN A 308 -15.92 -18.58 -0.51
N ALA A 309 -16.80 -18.07 0.35
CA ALA A 309 -17.09 -18.57 1.69
C ALA A 309 -15.82 -18.76 2.55
N ARG A 310 -14.91 -17.80 2.55
CA ARG A 310 -13.67 -17.87 3.35
C ARG A 310 -13.41 -16.65 4.21
N PHE A 311 -12.61 -16.89 5.24
CA PHE A 311 -12.19 -15.88 6.19
C PHE A 311 -10.90 -15.22 5.74
N TYR A 312 -10.76 -13.97 6.15
CA TYR A 312 -9.61 -13.14 5.89
C TYR A 312 -9.29 -12.39 7.16
N ILE A 313 -8.01 -12.31 7.51
CA ILE A 313 -7.59 -11.73 8.77
C ILE A 313 -6.54 -10.68 8.47
N ARG A 314 -6.76 -9.47 8.98
CA ARG A 314 -5.78 -8.39 8.95
C ARG A 314 -5.35 -8.13 10.39
N ILE A 315 -4.06 -8.09 10.61
CA ILE A 315 -3.45 -7.79 11.91
C ILE A 315 -2.49 -6.63 11.70
N ARG A 316 -2.53 -5.68 12.63
CA ARG A 316 -1.54 -4.62 12.75
C ARG A 316 -0.72 -4.82 14.00
N MET A 317 0.58 -4.66 13.84
CA MET A 317 1.56 -4.69 14.92
C MET A 317 2.47 -3.47 14.80
N ARG A 318 2.97 -2.99 15.92
CA ARG A 318 3.87 -1.84 16.01
C ARG A 318 5.24 -2.29 16.48
N ARG A 319 6.30 -1.73 15.91
CA ARG A 319 7.67 -1.98 16.36
C ARG A 319 7.92 -1.37 17.73
N GLU A 320 8.50 -2.13 18.64
CA GLU A 320 8.91 -1.67 19.97
C GLU A 320 10.02 -0.61 19.84
N GLY A 321 9.91 0.48 20.62
CA GLY A 321 10.91 1.56 20.65
C GLY A 321 10.87 2.55 19.47
N GLY A 322 9.78 2.62 18.69
CA GLY A 322 9.70 3.50 17.52
C GLY A 322 9.52 4.99 17.87
N ASP A 323 10.61 5.77 17.84
CA ASP A 323 10.89 6.88 16.92
C ASP A 323 12.17 7.64 17.35
N ASP A 324 13.33 6.99 17.25
CA ASP A 324 14.60 7.72 17.24
C ASP A 324 14.71 8.39 15.85
N TYR A 325 14.41 9.69 15.78
CA TYR A 325 14.66 10.49 14.58
C TYR A 325 16.13 10.32 14.16
N VAL A 326 16.36 9.65 13.01
CA VAL A 326 17.65 9.65 12.34
C VAL A 326 17.56 10.66 11.21
N PRO A 327 18.11 11.87 11.35
CA PRO A 327 18.14 12.83 10.26
C PRO A 327 18.83 12.19 9.05
N HIS A 328 18.17 12.32 7.91
CA HIS A 328 18.61 11.83 6.62
C HIS A 328 19.85 12.53 6.07
#